data_AF-A0A0Q6ULR5-F1
#
_entry.id   AF-A0A0Q6ULR5-F1
#
_cell.length_a   1.000
_cell.length_b   1.000
_cell.length_c   1.000
_cell.angle_alpha   90.00
_cell.angle_beta   90.00
_cell.angle_gamma   90.00
#
_symmetry.space_group_name_H-M   'P 1'
#
loop_
_entity.id
_entity.type
_entity.pdbx_description
1 polymer ?
#
loop_
_entity_poly.entity_id
_entity_poly.type
_entity_poly.pdbx_seq_one_letter_code
_entity_poly.pdbx_strand_id
1 'polypeptide(L)'
;MSQPYRVKQQGGGLGIFVDEAVVFHRIGEGPEPVWVMERRRRDQNVGVVTFRHDWIDGRTCPALEKAIAEIGRLPPIAMAGLDTEPRGWVSDVPEVTLIGPPAGGRMGDLVLRRDLMGPVSRWWRASSKALETCWRAKQPYIAGAYDLRSKLSTAQDEVEIMRPY
;
A
#
# COMPACT_ATOMS: atom_id res chain seq x y z
N MET A 1 10.31 6.54 -16.61
CA MET A 1 9.20 6.08 -15.74
C MET A 1 9.64 6.09 -14.29
N SER A 2 8.93 6.82 -13.43
CA SER A 2 9.22 6.83 -11.99
C SER A 2 8.86 5.49 -11.35
N GLN A 3 9.73 4.96 -10.48
CA GLN A 3 9.42 3.74 -9.74
C GLN A 3 8.27 3.98 -8.75
N PRO A 4 7.29 3.06 -8.65
CA PRO A 4 6.15 3.24 -7.76
C PRO A 4 6.53 2.94 -6.31
N TYR A 5 5.86 3.61 -5.37
CA TYR A 5 5.85 3.16 -3.97
C TYR A 5 4.96 1.93 -3.84
N ARG A 6 5.34 1.01 -2.96
CA ARG A 6 4.56 -0.19 -2.64
C ARG A 6 4.47 -0.37 -1.14
N VAL A 7 3.31 -0.78 -0.66
CA VAL A 7 3.11 -1.23 0.71
C VAL A 7 2.66 -2.68 0.68
N LYS A 8 3.21 -3.49 1.58
CA LYS A 8 2.70 -4.82 1.89
C LYS A 8 2.36 -4.89 3.36
N GLN A 9 1.21 -5.48 3.69
CA GLN A 9 0.84 -5.81 5.05
C GLN A 9 0.54 -7.30 5.12
N GLN A 10 1.23 -8.02 6.01
CA GLN A 10 1.04 -9.46 6.18
C GLN A 10 0.94 -9.81 7.66
N GLY A 11 -0.01 -10.67 8.01
CA GLY A 11 -0.19 -11.17 9.38
C GLY A 11 -1.52 -10.75 9.98
N GLY A 12 -1.63 -10.88 11.30
CA GLY A 12 -2.87 -10.69 12.04
C GLY A 12 -2.80 -11.45 13.37
N GLY A 13 -3.93 -11.60 14.04
CA GLY A 13 -4.02 -12.28 15.33
C GLY A 13 -5.40 -12.88 15.56
N LEU A 14 -5.48 -13.86 16.47
CA LEU A 14 -6.74 -14.44 16.97
C LEU A 14 -7.71 -14.90 15.86
N GLY A 15 -7.20 -15.66 14.88
CA GLY A 15 -8.02 -16.19 13.79
C GLY A 15 -8.33 -15.19 12.66
N ILE A 16 -7.75 -13.98 12.73
CA ILE A 16 -7.75 -12.99 11.66
C ILE A 16 -6.37 -12.96 11.01
N PHE A 17 -6.34 -13.00 9.68
CA PHE A 17 -5.12 -12.85 8.88
C PHE A 17 -5.40 -11.91 7.71
N VAL A 18 -4.49 -10.98 7.47
CA VAL A 18 -4.52 -10.01 6.38
C VAL A 18 -3.29 -10.23 5.52
N ASP A 19 -3.50 -10.32 4.21
CA ASP A 19 -2.45 -10.19 3.19
C ASP A 19 -2.88 -9.10 2.22
N GLU A 20 -2.19 -7.97 2.27
CA GLU A 20 -2.51 -6.78 1.51
C GLU A 20 -1.27 -6.31 0.75
N ALA A 21 -1.46 -5.98 -0.52
CA ALA A 21 -0.49 -5.30 -1.36
C ALA A 21 -1.11 -4.02 -1.90
N VAL A 22 -0.36 -2.93 -1.86
CA VAL A 22 -0.76 -1.63 -2.37
C VAL A 22 0.34 -1.05 -3.23
N VAL A 23 -0.04 -0.44 -4.36
CA VAL A 23 0.86 0.26 -5.27
C VAL A 23 0.37 1.67 -5.48
N PHE A 24 1.29 2.64 -5.37
CA PHE A 24 1.03 4.04 -5.68
C PHE A 24 1.55 4.32 -7.10
N HIS A 25 0.66 4.74 -7.98
CA HIS A 25 0.94 5.10 -9.35
C HIS A 25 0.93 6.62 -9.50
N ARG A 26 2.02 7.19 -10.01
CA ARG A 26 2.07 8.59 -10.44
C ARG A 26 1.77 8.63 -11.93
N ILE A 27 0.68 9.28 -12.32
CA ILE A 27 0.21 9.38 -13.70
C ILE A 27 0.41 10.81 -14.20
N GLY A 28 1.02 10.93 -15.38
CA GLY A 28 1.40 12.20 -15.97
C GLY A 28 2.82 12.64 -15.62
N GLU A 29 3.48 13.30 -16.57
CA GLU A 29 4.82 13.91 -16.40
C GLU A 29 4.74 15.44 -16.26
N GLY A 30 3.54 16.01 -16.37
CA GLY A 30 3.28 17.44 -16.29
C GLY A 30 3.32 18.03 -14.87
N PRO A 31 3.01 19.33 -14.74
CA PRO A 31 3.08 20.07 -13.47
C PRO A 31 2.08 19.57 -12.42
N GLU A 32 0.99 18.95 -12.86
CA GLU A 32 -0.07 18.41 -12.01
C GLU A 32 -0.19 16.88 -12.22
N PRO A 33 0.75 16.10 -11.67
CA PRO A 33 0.64 14.64 -11.72
C PRO A 33 -0.54 14.17 -10.87
N VAL A 34 -1.25 13.14 -11.34
CA VAL A 34 -2.33 12.51 -10.58
C VAL A 34 -1.81 11.25 -9.91
N TRP A 35 -2.12 11.08 -8.64
CA TRP A 35 -1.86 9.83 -7.93
C TRP A 35 -3.05 8.89 -8.01
N VAL A 36 -2.76 7.62 -8.26
CA VAL A 36 -3.73 6.53 -8.17
C VAL A 36 -3.17 5.48 -7.24
N MET A 37 -3.97 4.98 -6.31
CA MET A 37 -3.63 3.76 -5.57
C MET A 37 -4.39 2.58 -6.14
N GLU A 38 -3.69 1.46 -6.17
CA GLU A 38 -4.25 0.15 -6.43
C GLU A 38 -3.98 -0.72 -5.21
N ARG A 39 -4.99 -1.42 -4.71
CA ARG A 39 -4.85 -2.35 -3.60
C ARG A 39 -5.42 -3.70 -3.98
N ARG A 40 -4.73 -4.73 -3.55
CA ARG A 40 -5.23 -6.08 -3.47
C ARG A 40 -5.16 -6.56 -2.03
N ARG A 41 -6.25 -7.11 -1.52
CA ARG A 41 -6.38 -7.51 -0.12
C ARG A 41 -7.09 -8.85 -0.01
N ARG A 42 -6.48 -9.77 0.72
CA ARG A 42 -7.05 -11.04 1.15
C ARG A 42 -7.21 -10.99 2.68
N ASP A 43 -8.45 -11.00 3.14
CA ASP A 43 -8.76 -11.12 4.56
C ASP A 43 -9.26 -12.55 4.84
N GLN A 44 -8.70 -13.18 5.86
CA GLN A 44 -9.16 -14.45 6.39
C GLN A 44 -9.62 -14.24 7.84
N ASN A 45 -10.88 -14.53 8.15
CA ASN A 45 -11.48 -14.37 9.47
C ASN A 45 -12.23 -15.65 9.84
N VAL A 46 -11.70 -16.43 10.78
CA VAL A 46 -12.31 -17.66 11.32
C VAL A 46 -12.95 -18.53 10.23
N GLY A 47 -12.13 -18.91 9.24
CA GLY A 47 -12.55 -19.78 8.13
C GLY A 47 -13.23 -19.08 6.95
N VAL A 48 -13.62 -17.81 7.07
CA VAL A 48 -14.14 -17.01 5.96
C VAL A 48 -12.99 -16.30 5.26
N VAL A 49 -12.86 -16.46 3.94
CA VAL A 49 -11.86 -15.77 3.12
C VAL A 49 -12.57 -14.79 2.20
N THR A 50 -12.12 -13.53 2.20
CA THR A 50 -12.60 -12.50 1.28
C THR A 50 -11.44 -11.90 0.50
N PHE A 51 -11.70 -11.59 -0.77
CA PHE A 51 -10.75 -10.96 -1.67
C PHE A 51 -11.30 -9.61 -2.12
N ARG A 52 -10.43 -8.61 -2.21
CA ARG A 52 -10.76 -7.29 -2.74
C ARG A 52 -9.65 -6.81 -3.64
N HIS A 53 -10.04 -6.24 -4.77
CA HIS A 53 -9.18 -5.48 -5.66
C HIS A 53 -9.86 -4.13 -5.88
N ASP A 54 -9.24 -3.07 -5.41
CA ASP A 54 -9.84 -1.74 -5.41
C ASP A 54 -8.80 -0.64 -5.64
N TRP A 55 -9.33 0.54 -5.89
CA TRP A 55 -8.59 1.68 -6.41
C TRP A 55 -8.97 2.96 -5.68
N ILE A 56 -8.04 3.92 -5.64
CA ILE A 56 -8.29 5.29 -5.21
C ILE A 56 -7.80 6.23 -6.31
N ASP A 57 -8.62 7.23 -6.63
CA ASP A 57 -8.26 8.36 -7.48
C ASP A 57 -7.91 9.57 -6.62
N GLY A 58 -6.66 10.03 -6.69
CA GLY A 58 -6.18 11.17 -5.92
C GLY A 58 -6.96 12.46 -6.17
N ARG A 59 -7.55 12.63 -7.36
CA ARG A 59 -8.38 13.82 -7.68
C ARG A 59 -9.64 13.91 -6.83
N THR A 60 -10.15 12.77 -6.36
CA THR A 60 -11.38 12.70 -5.57
C THR A 60 -11.13 12.35 -4.11
N CYS A 61 -9.87 12.09 -3.74
CA CYS A 61 -9.48 11.70 -2.39
C CYS A 61 -8.23 12.47 -1.92
N PRO A 62 -8.41 13.67 -1.31
CA PRO A 62 -7.29 14.46 -0.79
C PRO A 62 -6.46 13.76 0.30
N ALA A 63 -7.06 12.78 0.99
CA ALA A 63 -6.35 11.95 1.96
C ALA A 63 -5.18 11.16 1.34
N LEU A 64 -5.23 10.88 0.03
CA LEU A 64 -4.13 10.22 -0.69
C LEU A 64 -2.88 11.09 -0.73
N GLU A 65 -3.01 12.35 -1.14
CA GLU A 65 -1.86 13.26 -1.19
C GLU A 65 -1.21 13.41 0.18
N LYS A 66 -2.02 13.49 1.23
CA LYS A 66 -1.53 13.52 2.61
C LYS A 66 -0.76 12.25 2.97
N ALA A 67 -1.31 11.08 2.68
CA ALA A 67 -0.65 9.80 2.96
C ALA A 67 0.71 9.69 2.25
N ILE A 68 0.80 10.13 1.00
CA ILE A 68 2.05 10.16 0.22
C ILE A 68 3.04 11.16 0.81
N ALA A 69 2.61 12.38 1.12
CA ALA A 69 3.48 13.40 1.70
C ALA A 69 4.08 12.97 3.05
N GLU A 70 3.32 12.20 3.84
CA GLU A 70 3.78 11.66 5.13
C GLU A 70 4.88 10.59 4.98
N ILE A 71 5.00 9.92 3.83
CA ILE A 71 6.12 8.98 3.56
C ILE A 71 7.47 9.70 3.72
N GLY A 72 7.58 10.92 3.18
CA GLY A 72 8.79 11.73 3.27
C GLY A 72 9.11 12.22 4.69
N ARG A 73 8.17 12.09 5.64
CA ARG A 73 8.33 12.47 7.05
C ARG A 73 8.65 11.29 7.96
N LEU A 74 8.73 10.07 7.41
CA LEU A 74 9.13 8.91 8.19
C LEU A 74 10.56 9.11 8.71
N PRO A 75 10.83 8.82 10.00
CA PRO A 75 12.15 9.03 10.57
C PRO A 75 13.18 8.13 9.87
N PRO A 76 14.45 8.53 9.78
CA PRO A 76 15.49 7.69 9.17
C PRO A 76 15.58 6.32 9.86
N ILE A 77 16.03 5.32 9.12
CA ILE A 77 16.28 3.98 9.68
C ILE A 77 17.50 4.07 10.59
N ALA A 78 17.37 3.60 11.82
CA ALA A 78 18.44 3.48 12.79
C ALA A 78 18.43 2.06 13.37
N MET A 79 19.61 1.52 13.66
CA MET A 79 19.73 0.23 14.34
C MET A 79 19.78 0.46 15.85
N ALA A 80 19.04 -0.37 16.58
CA ALA A 80 19.14 -0.47 18.02
C ALA A 80 20.49 -1.11 18.39
N GLY A 81 21.08 -0.69 19.51
CA GLY A 81 22.18 -1.43 20.13
C GLY A 81 21.65 -2.73 20.75
N LEU A 82 22.51 -3.73 20.93
CA LEU A 82 22.14 -5.04 21.50
C LEU A 82 21.42 -4.92 22.85
N ASP A 83 21.79 -3.94 23.67
CA ASP A 83 21.19 -3.71 25.00
C ASP A 83 19.81 -3.03 24.95
N THR A 84 19.39 -2.57 23.76
CA THR A 84 18.13 -1.83 23.55
C THR A 84 17.08 -2.65 22.81
N GLU A 85 17.32 -3.95 22.63
CA GLU A 85 16.34 -4.83 21.99
C GLU A 85 15.07 -4.93 22.85
N PRO A 86 13.87 -4.71 22.27
CA PRO A 86 12.62 -4.79 23.01
C PRO A 86 12.45 -6.17 23.64
N ARG A 87 12.25 -6.21 24.97
CA ARG A 87 11.90 -7.45 25.68
C ARG A 87 10.44 -7.79 25.42
N GLY A 88 10.15 -8.43 24.29
CA GLY A 88 8.82 -8.93 23.96
C GLY A 88 8.59 -9.07 22.46
N TRP A 89 8.08 -10.22 22.05
CA TRP A 89 7.56 -10.44 20.69
C TRP A 89 6.05 -10.25 20.71
N VAL A 90 5.54 -9.43 19.79
CA VAL A 90 4.10 -9.27 19.58
C VAL A 90 3.71 -10.14 18.38
N SER A 91 3.07 -11.28 18.62
CA SER A 91 2.64 -12.21 17.56
C SER A 91 1.43 -11.72 16.77
N ASP A 92 0.61 -10.87 17.38
CA ASP A 92 -0.75 -10.56 16.89
C ASP A 92 -0.83 -9.23 16.12
N VAL A 93 0.30 -8.74 15.62
CA VAL A 93 0.37 -7.49 14.86
C VAL A 93 0.84 -7.78 13.44
N PRO A 94 0.15 -7.28 12.41
CA PRO A 94 0.61 -7.45 11.05
C PRO A 94 1.92 -6.68 10.81
N GLU A 95 2.84 -7.32 10.11
CA GLU A 95 4.05 -6.69 9.62
C GLU A 95 3.72 -5.81 8.42
N VAL A 96 4.25 -4.58 8.40
CA VAL A 96 4.10 -3.66 7.27
C VAL A 96 5.46 -3.40 6.65
N THR A 97 5.55 -3.60 5.33
CA THR A 97 6.71 -3.30 4.51
C THR A 97 6.38 -2.16 3.55
N LEU A 98 7.19 -1.10 3.57
CA LEU A 98 7.18 -0.01 2.61
C LEU A 98 8.40 -0.15 1.68
N ILE A 99 8.17 -0.08 0.38
CA ILE A 99 9.19 -0.13 -0.67
C ILE A 99 9.02 1.12 -1.53
N GLY A 100 10.11 1.83 -1.80
CA GLY A 100 10.07 3.01 -2.67
C GLY A 100 11.46 3.55 -2.99
N PRO A 101 11.54 4.59 -3.83
CA PRO A 101 12.81 5.22 -4.15
C PRO A 101 13.46 5.87 -2.91
N PRO A 102 14.79 5.81 -2.77
CA PRO A 102 15.52 6.55 -1.74
C PRO A 102 15.39 8.07 -1.94
N ALA A 103 15.35 8.80 -0.83
CA ALA A 103 15.50 10.25 -0.87
C ALA A 103 16.90 10.61 -1.41
N GLY A 104 16.97 11.30 -2.55
CA GLY A 104 18.22 11.72 -3.18
C GLY A 104 19.09 10.60 -3.77
N GLY A 105 18.59 9.36 -3.85
CA GLY A 105 19.34 8.26 -4.46
C GLY A 105 19.20 8.18 -5.98
N ARG A 106 19.84 7.19 -6.60
CA ARG A 106 19.88 7.07 -8.06
C ARG A 106 18.59 6.47 -8.59
N MET A 107 18.25 6.81 -9.83
CA MET A 107 17.17 6.12 -10.54
C MET A 107 17.49 4.63 -10.61
N GLY A 108 16.57 3.79 -10.12
CA GLY A 108 16.76 2.34 -10.07
C GLY A 108 16.84 1.79 -8.64
N ASP A 109 17.35 2.60 -7.71
CA ASP A 109 17.52 2.19 -6.31
C ASP A 109 16.17 2.10 -5.60
N LEU A 110 16.02 1.10 -4.75
CA LEU A 110 14.86 0.91 -3.88
C LEU A 110 15.30 0.78 -2.43
N VAL A 111 14.59 1.47 -1.54
CA VAL A 111 14.69 1.29 -0.10
C VAL A 111 13.51 0.45 0.34
N LEU A 112 13.80 -0.57 1.13
CA LEU A 112 12.81 -1.38 1.82
C LEU A 112 12.89 -1.07 3.31
N ARG A 113 11.74 -0.76 3.91
CA ARG A 113 11.60 -0.59 5.35
C ARG A 113 10.44 -1.43 5.85
N ARG A 114 10.66 -2.15 6.95
CA ARG A 114 9.69 -3.09 7.51
C ARG A 114 9.64 -2.97 9.01
N ASP A 115 8.44 -2.95 9.58
CA ASP A 115 8.24 -3.01 11.03
C ASP A 115 6.86 -3.62 11.39
N LEU A 116 6.69 -4.03 12.64
CA LEU A 116 5.43 -4.56 13.18
C LEU A 116 4.57 -3.42 13.77
N MET A 117 5.16 -2.61 14.65
CA MET A 117 4.50 -1.49 15.33
C MET A 117 5.30 -0.19 15.21
N GLY A 118 6.26 -0.15 14.30
CA GLY A 118 7.17 0.97 14.14
C GLY A 118 6.54 2.12 13.34
N PRO A 119 7.37 3.08 12.92
CA PRO A 119 6.89 4.24 12.17
C PRO A 119 6.14 3.88 10.88
N VAL A 120 6.55 2.82 10.14
CA VAL A 120 5.86 2.41 8.90
C VAL A 120 4.49 1.84 9.21
N SER A 121 4.37 0.91 10.14
CA SER A 121 3.07 0.34 10.53
C SER A 121 2.12 1.39 11.09
N ARG A 122 2.62 2.35 11.88
CA ARG A 122 1.79 3.46 12.40
C ARG A 122 1.30 4.38 11.28
N TRP A 123 2.19 4.77 10.37
CA TRP A 123 1.82 5.57 9.20
C TRP A 123 0.80 4.85 8.33
N TRP A 124 1.04 3.56 8.02
CA TRP A 124 0.13 2.80 7.17
C TRP A 124 -1.24 2.62 7.81
N ARG A 125 -1.30 2.32 9.11
CA ARG A 125 -2.57 2.22 9.84
C ARG A 125 -3.35 3.54 9.80
N ALA A 126 -2.69 4.67 10.04
CA ALA A 126 -3.32 5.99 9.99
C ALA A 126 -3.80 6.32 8.56
N SER A 127 -2.97 6.06 7.56
CA SER A 127 -3.27 6.28 6.14
C SER A 127 -4.42 5.41 5.67
N SER A 128 -4.37 4.10 5.93
CA SER A 128 -5.42 3.16 5.55
C SER A 128 -6.77 3.54 6.14
N LYS A 129 -6.81 4.02 7.39
CA LYS A 129 -8.03 4.53 8.03
C LYS A 129 -8.53 5.80 7.33
N ALA A 130 -7.65 6.76 7.05
CA ALA A 130 -8.02 7.99 6.35
C ALA A 130 -8.51 7.75 4.91
N LEU A 131 -8.06 6.66 4.28
CA LEU A 131 -8.38 6.29 2.91
C LEU A 131 -9.60 5.36 2.79
N GLU A 132 -10.15 4.88 3.91
CA GLU A 132 -11.17 3.82 3.94
C GLU A 132 -12.38 4.11 3.04
N THR A 133 -12.87 5.35 3.06
CA THR A 133 -14.05 5.77 2.30
C THR A 133 -13.76 6.09 0.83
N CYS A 134 -12.48 6.10 0.43
CA CYS A 134 -12.06 6.42 -0.94
C CYS A 134 -11.95 5.20 -1.85
N TRP A 135 -11.85 3.99 -1.28
CA TRP A 135 -11.69 2.76 -2.08
C TRP A 135 -12.90 2.51 -2.97
N ARG A 136 -12.65 2.21 -4.24
CA ARG A 136 -13.67 1.85 -5.24
C ARG A 136 -13.24 0.60 -5.97
N ALA A 137 -14.15 -0.34 -6.19
CA ALA A 137 -13.87 -1.56 -6.97
C ALA A 137 -13.50 -1.23 -8.43
N LYS A 138 -14.15 -0.21 -9.00
CA LYS A 138 -13.90 0.21 -10.38
C LYS A 138 -12.61 1.03 -10.47
N GLN A 139 -11.75 0.63 -11.39
CA GLN A 139 -10.55 1.38 -11.77
C GLN A 139 -10.91 2.80 -12.26
N PRO A 140 -10.20 3.86 -11.82
CA PRO A 140 -10.48 5.21 -12.25
C PRO A 140 -10.09 5.43 -13.72
N TYR A 141 -10.93 6.21 -14.41
CA TYR A 141 -10.64 6.66 -15.77
C TYR A 141 -9.84 7.98 -15.74
N ILE A 142 -8.65 7.98 -16.33
CA ILE A 142 -7.79 9.16 -16.47
C ILE A 142 -7.55 9.40 -17.96
N ALA A 143 -8.04 10.53 -18.47
CA ALA A 143 -7.87 10.90 -19.86
C ALA A 143 -6.38 10.99 -20.24
N GLY A 144 -6.00 10.40 -21.37
CA GLY A 144 -4.61 10.34 -21.81
C GLY A 144 -3.75 9.26 -21.12
N ALA A 145 -4.24 8.64 -20.04
CA ALA A 145 -3.58 7.51 -19.39
C ALA A 145 -4.18 6.19 -19.91
N TYR A 146 -4.01 5.95 -21.23
CA TYR A 146 -4.54 4.78 -21.94
C TYR A 146 -4.04 3.44 -21.38
N ASP A 147 -3.09 3.45 -20.44
CA ASP A 147 -2.45 2.24 -19.94
C ASP A 147 -2.17 2.30 -18.43
N LEU A 148 -3.13 2.77 -17.62
CA LEU A 148 -3.15 2.36 -16.21
C LEU A 148 -3.42 0.84 -16.19
N ARG A 149 -2.40 0.02 -16.45
CA ARG A 149 -2.52 -1.43 -16.28
C ARG A 149 -2.50 -1.74 -14.81
N SER A 150 -3.40 -2.61 -14.39
CA SER A 150 -3.31 -3.24 -13.08
C SER A 150 -1.92 -3.85 -12.89
N LYS A 151 -1.26 -3.49 -11.79
CA LYS A 151 0.03 -4.08 -11.40
C LYS A 151 -0.14 -5.17 -10.35
N LEU A 152 -1.35 -5.31 -9.80
CA LEU A 152 -1.69 -6.31 -8.79
C LEU A 152 -2.68 -7.38 -9.29
N SER A 153 -3.16 -7.30 -10.54
CA SER A 153 -4.00 -8.33 -11.12
C SER A 153 -3.27 -9.66 -11.23
N THR A 154 -4.02 -10.73 -10.99
CA THR A 154 -3.61 -12.10 -11.27
C THR A 154 -4.69 -12.80 -12.08
N ALA A 155 -4.35 -13.97 -12.63
CA ALA A 155 -5.27 -14.79 -13.42
C ALA A 155 -6.60 -15.11 -12.69
N GLN A 156 -6.62 -15.15 -11.35
CA GLN A 156 -7.86 -15.33 -10.57
C GLN A 156 -8.79 -14.12 -10.64
N ASP A 157 -8.24 -12.91 -10.67
CA ASP A 157 -9.03 -11.67 -10.71
C ASP A 157 -9.67 -11.49 -12.10
N GLU A 158 -9.04 -11.98 -13.17
CA GLU A 158 -9.59 -11.98 -14.53
C GLU A 158 -10.82 -12.90 -14.67
N VAL A 159 -10.83 -14.05 -13.96
CA VAL A 159 -11.93 -15.01 -14.01
C VAL A 159 -13.19 -14.48 -13.31
N GLU A 160 -13.02 -13.68 -12.25
CA GLU A 160 -14.14 -13.09 -11.50
C GLU A 160 -14.78 -11.91 -12.25
N ILE A 161 -13.97 -11.10 -12.97
CA ILE A 161 -14.45 -10.01 -13.84
C ILE A 161 -15.28 -10.54 -15.03
N MET A 162 -15.03 -11.75 -15.50
CA MET A 162 -15.72 -12.36 -16.65
C MET A 162 -17.05 -13.05 -16.32
N ARG A 163 -17.50 -13.06 -15.05
CA ARG A 163 -18.83 -13.59 -14.70
C ARG A 163 -19.89 -12.48 -14.78
N PRO A 164 -20.81 -12.51 -15.76
CA PRO A 164 -21.93 -11.57 -15.77
C PRO A 164 -22.82 -11.82 -14.54
N TYR A 165 -23.23 -10.74 -13.89
CA TYR A 165 -24.26 -10.75 -12.84
C TYR A 165 -25.63 -11.11 -13.40
#